data_AF-A0A6I2ZW73-F1
#
_entry.id   AF-A0A6I2ZW73-F1
#
_cell.length_a   1.000
_cell.length_b   1.000
_cell.length_c   1.000
_cell.angle_alpha   90.00
_cell.angle_beta   90.00
_cell.angle_gamma   90.00
#
_symmetry.space_group_name_H-M   'P 1'
#
loop_
_entity.id
_entity.type
_entity.pdbx_description
1 polymer ?
#
loop_
_entity_poly.entity_id
_entity_poly.type
_entity_poly.pdbx_seq_one_letter_code
_entity_poly.pdbx_strand_id
1 'polypeptide(L)'
;MWRILRRTARRAIRREELWNNNRESLKDVLAVHDKKRSIIRWAWSMHQDRRDEINRALVDPQWANKQFLVVKNRAGADEVVEMFRTLGR
;
A
#
# COMPACT_ATOMS: atom_id res chain seq x y z
N MET A 1 1.80 -2.10 8.33
CA MET A 1 3.00 -2.71 7.70
C MET A 1 3.19 -4.21 7.93
N TRP A 2 2.71 -4.78 9.04
CA TRP A 2 2.84 -6.22 9.33
C TRP A 2 2.38 -7.18 8.21
N ARG A 3 1.30 -6.82 7.50
CA ARG A 3 0.78 -7.61 6.36
C ARG A 3 1.80 -7.76 5.22
N ILE A 4 2.53 -6.69 4.89
CA ILE A 4 3.56 -6.74 3.84
C ILE A 4 4.71 -7.62 4.32
N LEU A 5 5.21 -7.37 5.54
CA LEU A 5 6.29 -8.17 6.12
C LEU A 5 5.98 -9.66 6.13
N ARG A 6 4.78 -10.06 6.55
CA ARG A 6 4.36 -11.47 6.56
C ARG A 6 4.22 -12.07 5.16
N ARG A 7 3.69 -11.33 4.18
CA ARG A 7 3.56 -11.82 2.79
C ARG A 7 4.93 -11.98 2.13
N THR A 8 5.80 -10.99 2.29
CA THR A 8 7.14 -11.00 1.73
C THR A 8 8.00 -12.10 2.37
N ALA A 9 7.95 -12.28 3.69
CA ALA A 9 8.65 -13.38 4.36
C ALA A 9 8.20 -14.75 3.84
N ARG A 10 6.88 -14.96 3.70
CA ARG A 10 6.32 -16.21 3.16
C ARG A 10 6.79 -16.49 1.73
N ARG A 11 6.74 -15.47 0.86
CA ARG A 11 7.19 -15.57 -0.55
C ARG A 11 8.65 -15.92 -0.65
N ALA A 12 9.48 -15.25 0.13
CA ALA A 12 10.91 -15.43 0.08
C ALA A 12 11.33 -16.81 0.65
N ILE A 13 10.64 -17.31 1.68
CA ILE A 13 10.81 -18.70 2.17
C ILE A 13 10.41 -19.72 1.09
N ARG A 14 9.29 -19.49 0.40
CA ARG A 14 8.77 -20.40 -0.64
C ARG A 14 9.41 -20.19 -2.01
N ARG A 15 10.29 -19.21 -2.15
CA ARG A 15 10.88 -18.75 -3.42
C ARG A 15 9.82 -18.55 -4.50
N GLU A 16 8.66 -18.02 -4.08
CA GLU A 16 7.54 -17.70 -4.95
C GLU A 16 8.02 -16.71 -6.02
N GLU A 17 7.81 -17.07 -7.28
CA GLU A 17 8.01 -16.16 -8.39
C GLU A 17 6.83 -15.19 -8.44
N LEU A 18 7.13 -13.90 -8.54
CA LEU A 18 6.12 -12.85 -8.64
C LEU A 18 5.71 -12.68 -10.10
N TRP A 19 6.26 -11.67 -10.75
CA TRP A 19 6.02 -11.33 -12.14
C TRP A 19 7.38 -11.20 -12.82
N ASN A 20 7.47 -11.59 -14.09
CA ASN A 20 8.69 -11.47 -14.90
C ASN A 20 9.93 -12.11 -14.26
N ASN A 21 9.85 -13.37 -13.79
CA ASN A 21 10.95 -14.09 -13.11
C ASN A 21 11.48 -13.42 -11.83
N ASN A 22 10.78 -12.41 -11.28
CA ASN A 22 11.19 -11.77 -10.04
C ASN A 22 10.98 -12.72 -8.85
N ARG A 23 12.07 -13.09 -8.17
CA ARG A 23 12.07 -13.92 -6.95
C ARG A 23 12.59 -13.09 -5.79
N GLU A 24 11.75 -12.89 -4.78
CA GLU A 24 12.15 -12.14 -3.59
C GLU A 24 13.17 -12.95 -2.77
N SER A 25 14.41 -12.46 -2.68
CA SER A 25 15.42 -13.00 -1.78
C SER A 25 15.21 -12.43 -0.37
N LEU A 26 15.20 -13.30 0.65
CA LEU A 26 15.13 -12.87 2.06
C LEU A 26 16.23 -11.86 2.42
N LYS A 27 17.41 -12.00 1.81
CA LYS A 27 18.56 -11.12 2.04
C LYS A 27 18.31 -9.71 1.55
N ASP A 28 17.69 -9.56 0.38
CA ASP A 28 17.38 -8.25 -0.19
C ASP A 28 16.19 -7.62 0.53
N VAL A 29 15.18 -8.42 0.88
CA VAL A 29 14.02 -8.01 1.70
C VAL A 29 14.46 -7.44 3.05
N LEU A 30 15.43 -8.07 3.72
CA LEU A 30 15.95 -7.66 5.04
C LEU A 30 17.11 -6.66 4.97
N ALA A 31 17.55 -6.23 3.77
CA ALA A 31 18.55 -5.19 3.59
C ALA A 31 18.00 -3.79 3.93
N VAL A 32 17.54 -3.60 5.18
CA VAL A 32 16.84 -2.40 5.66
C VAL A 32 17.66 -1.11 5.59
N HIS A 33 18.96 -1.23 5.32
CA HIS A 33 19.89 -0.12 5.07
C HIS A 33 19.78 0.43 3.64
N ASP A 34 19.28 -0.35 2.67
CA ASP A 34 19.16 0.04 1.26
C ASP A 34 17.69 0.00 0.80
N LYS A 35 17.13 1.19 0.57
CA LYS A 35 15.75 1.38 0.06
C LYS A 35 15.52 0.75 -1.32
N LYS A 36 16.56 0.63 -2.17
CA LYS A 36 16.40 0.08 -3.53
C LYS A 36 16.36 -1.45 -3.53
N ARG A 37 16.96 -2.08 -2.52
CA ARG A 37 16.99 -3.55 -2.38
C ARG A 37 15.87 -4.07 -1.48
N SER A 38 15.56 -3.36 -0.39
CA SER A 38 14.55 -3.80 0.57
C SER A 38 13.17 -3.23 0.24
N ILE A 39 12.30 -4.11 -0.29
CA ILE A 39 10.87 -3.82 -0.47
C ILE A 39 10.19 -3.38 0.83
N ILE A 40 10.65 -3.88 1.99
CA ILE A 40 10.12 -3.50 3.30
C ILE A 40 10.50 -2.06 3.64
N ARG A 41 11.78 -1.71 3.46
CA ARG A 41 12.27 -0.36 3.72
C ARG A 41 11.63 0.65 2.77
N TRP A 42 11.49 0.30 1.49
CA TRP A 42 10.79 1.11 0.50
C TRP A 42 9.32 1.30 0.86
N ALA A 43 8.60 0.22 1.20
CA ALA A 43 7.19 0.30 1.56
C ALA A 43 6.97 1.17 2.80
N TRP A 44 7.90 1.13 3.77
CA TRP A 44 7.82 1.99 4.95
C TRP A 44 8.02 3.47 4.60
N SER A 45 9.02 3.82 3.77
CA SER A 45 9.21 5.21 3.36
C SER A 45 8.01 5.72 2.55
N MET A 46 7.55 4.93 1.58
CA MET A 46 6.38 5.28 0.78
C MET A 46 5.11 5.41 1.61
N HIS A 47 4.99 4.69 2.72
CA HIS A 47 3.80 4.78 3.57
C HIS A 47 3.63 6.17 4.17
N GLN A 48 4.73 6.79 4.62
CA GLN A 48 4.70 8.16 5.13
C GLN A 48 4.45 9.15 3.99
N ASP A 49 5.26 9.08 2.93
CA ASP A 49 5.16 9.99 1.78
C ASP A 49 3.74 10.01 1.18
N ARG A 50 3.13 8.83 1.03
CA ARG A 50 1.77 8.71 0.49
C ARG A 50 0.71 9.25 1.44
N ARG A 51 0.91 9.11 2.76
CA ARG A 51 -0.01 9.67 3.75
C ARG A 51 0.00 11.19 3.69
N ASP A 52 1.19 11.78 3.56
CA ASP A 52 1.38 13.22 3.49
C ASP A 52 0.87 13.79 2.17
N GLU A 53 1.05 13.08 1.06
CA GLU A 53 0.45 13.42 -0.24
C GLU A 53 -1.08 13.46 -0.16
N ILE A 54 -1.72 12.43 0.41
CA ILE A 54 -3.18 12.40 0.57
C ILE A 54 -3.64 13.56 1.46
N ASN A 55 -2.97 13.79 2.59
CA ASN A 55 -3.33 14.90 3.49
C ASN A 55 -3.22 16.26 2.79
N ARG A 56 -2.20 16.46 1.94
CA ARG A 56 -2.08 17.66 1.11
C ARG A 56 -3.23 17.77 0.11
N ALA A 57 -3.57 16.68 -0.57
CA ALA A 57 -4.69 16.68 -1.54
C ALA A 57 -6.04 17.01 -0.88
N LEU A 58 -6.26 16.62 0.38
CA LEU A 58 -7.51 16.90 1.11
C LEU A 58 -7.74 18.40 1.38
N VAL A 59 -6.68 19.20 1.44
CA VAL A 59 -6.74 20.65 1.72
C VAL A 59 -6.44 21.50 0.49
N ASP A 60 -6.13 20.87 -0.64
CA ASP A 60 -5.74 21.57 -1.85
C ASP A 60 -6.97 22.20 -2.54
N PRO A 61 -6.99 23.53 -2.75
CA PRO A 61 -8.09 24.22 -3.42
C PRO A 61 -8.41 23.69 -4.82
N GLN A 62 -7.44 23.06 -5.51
CA GLN A 62 -7.68 22.48 -6.83
C GLN A 62 -8.79 21.40 -6.83
N TRP A 63 -9.04 20.78 -5.67
CA TRP A 63 -10.07 19.76 -5.47
C TRP A 63 -11.30 20.27 -4.71
N ALA A 64 -11.47 21.58 -4.53
CA ALA A 64 -12.54 22.16 -3.71
C ALA A 64 -13.96 21.77 -4.17
N ASN A 65 -14.13 21.39 -5.44
CA ASN A 65 -15.41 20.94 -6.00
C ASN A 65 -15.62 19.41 -5.90
N LYS A 66 -14.79 18.69 -5.15
CA LYS A 66 -14.89 17.25 -4.92
C LYS A 66 -15.21 16.96 -3.47
N GLN A 67 -16.02 15.93 -3.24
CA GLN A 67 -16.23 15.37 -1.91
C GLN A 67 -15.23 14.24 -1.68
N PHE A 68 -14.42 14.36 -0.64
CA PHE A 68 -13.51 13.31 -0.23
C PHE A 68 -14.15 12.39 0.81
N LEU A 69 -14.07 11.08 0.57
CA LEU A 69 -14.44 10.07 1.56
C LEU A 69 -13.17 9.37 2.04
N VAL A 70 -12.76 9.66 3.27
CA VAL A 70 -11.52 9.10 3.86
C VAL A 70 -11.85 7.81 4.60
N VAL A 71 -11.43 6.69 4.04
CA VAL A 71 -11.62 5.36 4.63
C VAL A 71 -10.39 4.96 5.44
N LYS A 72 -10.56 4.70 6.74
CA LYS A 72 -9.44 4.46 7.67
C LYS A 72 -9.11 2.98 7.90
N ASN A 73 -10.03 2.08 7.59
CA ASN A 73 -9.87 0.66 7.86
C ASN A 73 -10.50 -0.19 6.74
N ARG A 74 -10.32 -1.51 6.84
CA ARG A 74 -10.80 -2.42 5.80
C ARG A 74 -12.32 -2.52 5.76
N ALA A 75 -12.98 -2.59 6.91
CA ALA A 75 -14.44 -2.70 6.98
C ALA A 75 -15.13 -1.51 6.29
N GLY A 76 -14.68 -0.28 6.59
CA GLY A 76 -15.18 0.91 5.92
C GLY A 76 -14.87 0.94 4.42
N ALA A 77 -13.82 0.27 3.95
CA ALA A 77 -13.55 0.17 2.51
C ALA A 77 -14.56 -0.76 1.85
N ASP A 78 -14.86 -1.89 2.49
CA ASP A 78 -15.84 -2.84 2.01
C ASP A 78 -17.25 -2.19 1.99
N GLU A 79 -17.62 -1.44 3.04
CA GLU A 79 -18.87 -0.66 3.10
C GLU A 79 -19.01 0.35 1.95
N VAL A 80 -17.94 1.11 1.66
CA VAL A 80 -17.95 2.09 0.57
C VAL A 80 -18.07 1.42 -0.79
N VAL A 81 -17.36 0.30 -1.00
CA VAL A 81 -17.47 -0.47 -2.24
C VAL A 81 -18.89 -1.00 -2.43
N GLU A 82 -19.53 -1.52 -1.38
CA GLU A 82 -20.93 -1.95 -1.46
C GLU A 82 -21.87 -0.78 -1.71
N MET A 83 -21.69 0.36 -1.04
CA MET A 83 -22.47 1.58 -1.29
C MET A 83 -22.43 2.01 -2.76
N PHE A 84 -21.25 2.02 -3.40
CA PHE A 84 -21.16 2.35 -4.82
C PHE A 84 -21.76 1.28 -5.73
N ARG A 85 -21.69 0.00 -5.34
CA ARG A 85 -22.31 -1.08 -6.09
C ARG A 85 -23.83 -1.03 -6.07
N THR A 86 -24.42 -0.59 -4.96
CA THR A 86 -25.88 -0.45 -4.81
C THR A 86 -26.42 0.83 -5.44
N LEU A 87 -25.68 1.95 -5.35
CA LEU A 87 -26.03 3.22 -6.00
C LEU A 87 -25.85 3.21 -7.53
N GLY A 88 -25.01 2.30 -8.04
CA GLY A 88 -24.78 2.12 -9.48
C GLY A 88 -25.81 1.23 -10.19
N ARG A 89 -26.90 0.82 -9.52
CA ARG A 89 -28.07 0.15 -10.11
C ARG A 89 -29.25 1.09 -10.20
#